data_AF-A0A835ZC95-F1
#
_entry.id   AF-A0A835ZC95-F1
#
_cell.length_a   1.000
_cell.length_b   1.000
_cell.length_c   1.000
_cell.angle_alpha   90.00
_cell.angle_beta   90.00
_cell.angle_gamma   90.00
#
_symmetry.space_group_name_H-M   'P 1'
#
loop_
_entity.id
_entity.type
_entity.pdbx_description
1 polymer ?
#
loop_
_entity_poly.entity_id
_entity_poly.type
_entity_poly.pdbx_seq_one_letter_code
_entity_poly.pdbx_strand_id
1 'polypeptide(L)' 'MSNVRTSRKGVLITCDVPTKQFILHLNSKQAQGFIINDLDETHLFVEASAVHEIREQLERLQEMNVYVRQA' A
#
# COMPACT_ATOMS: atom_id res chain seq x y z
N MET A 1 -26.62 -18.00 14.46
CA MET A 1 -25.21 -17.61 14.23
C MET A 1 -25.23 -16.25 13.56
N SER A 2 -24.82 -15.21 14.26
CA SER A 2 -24.88 -13.81 13.82
C SER A 2 -23.87 -13.57 12.68
N ASN A 3 -24.36 -13.37 11.47
CA ASN A 3 -23.55 -12.91 10.34
C ASN A 3 -23.24 -11.42 10.56
N VAL A 4 -22.14 -11.12 11.28
CA VAL A 4 -21.62 -9.76 11.37
C VAL A 4 -21.02 -9.41 10.00
N ARG A 5 -21.77 -8.64 9.21
CA ARG A 5 -21.28 -8.06 7.96
C ARG A 5 -20.55 -6.76 8.29
N THR A 6 -19.24 -6.83 8.51
CA THR A 6 -18.38 -5.65 8.66
C THR A 6 -18.08 -5.06 7.29
N SER A 7 -18.81 -4.00 6.92
CA SER A 7 -18.49 -3.19 5.74
C SER A 7 -17.40 -2.19 6.11
N ARG A 8 -16.16 -2.43 5.65
CA ARG A 8 -15.07 -1.45 5.77
C ARG A 8 -14.97 -0.62 4.49
N LYS A 9 -15.00 0.70 4.63
CA LYS A 9 -14.72 1.62 3.52
C LYS A 9 -13.20 1.72 3.36
N GLY A 10 -12.72 1.66 2.13
CA GLY A 10 -11.30 1.68 1.81
C GLY A 10 -11.07 1.94 0.34
N VAL A 11 -9.81 1.91 -0.08
CA VAL A 11 -9.38 2.11 -1.45
C VAL A 11 -8.73 0.84 -1.96
N LEU A 12 -9.10 0.44 -3.17
CA LEU A 12 -8.45 -0.64 -3.90
C LEU A 12 -7.26 -0.07 -4.67
N ILE A 13 -6.07 -0.56 -4.37
CA ILE A 13 -4.84 -0.23 -5.09
C ILE A 13 -4.53 -1.39 -6.02
N THR A 14 -4.37 -1.09 -7.31
CA THR A 14 -3.82 -2.00 -8.32
C THR A 14 -2.41 -1.54 -8.67
N CYS A 15 -1.43 -2.41 -8.49
CA CYS A 15 -0.01 -2.11 -8.72
C CYS A 15 0.77 -3.37 -9.14
N ASP A 16 2.01 -3.20 -9.57
CA ASP A 16 2.92 -4.31 -9.88
C ASP A 16 3.47 -4.97 -8.61
N VAL A 17 3.95 -6.22 -8.74
CA VAL A 17 4.45 -7.03 -7.61
C VAL A 17 5.54 -6.31 -6.78
N PRO A 18 6.55 -5.65 -7.38
CA PRO A 18 7.53 -4.85 -6.62
C PRO A 18 6.90 -3.75 -5.78
N THR A 19 5.98 -2.97 -6.35
CA THR A 19 5.27 -1.90 -5.65
C THR A 19 4.45 -2.44 -4.49
N LYS A 20 3.76 -3.58 -4.68
CA LYS A 20 3.03 -4.25 -3.60
C LYS A 20 3.96 -4.61 -2.43
N GLN A 21 5.11 -5.21 -2.71
CA GLN A 21 6.09 -5.58 -1.68
C GLN A 21 6.60 -4.35 -0.91
N PHE A 22 6.80 -3.24 -1.60
CA PHE A 22 7.15 -1.98 -0.95
C PHE A 22 6.03 -1.48 -0.02
N ILE A 23 4.77 -1.53 -0.46
CA ILE A 23 3.61 -1.14 0.35
C ILE A 23 3.48 -2.04 1.58
N LEU A 24 3.69 -3.35 1.45
CA LEU A 24 3.72 -4.30 2.59
C LEU A 24 4.83 -3.95 3.58
N HIS A 25 6.01 -3.57 3.09
CA HIS A 25 7.12 -3.12 3.93
C HIS A 25 6.81 -1.82 4.68
N LEU A 26 6.18 -0.85 4.00
CA LEU A 26 5.68 0.37 4.64
C LEU A 26 4.66 0.06 5.73
N ASN A 27 3.73 -0.86 5.46
CA ASN A 27 2.73 -1.32 6.42
C ASN A 27 3.37 -1.96 7.65
N SER A 28 4.45 -2.74 7.48
CA SER A 28 5.20 -3.33 8.59
C SER A 28 5.95 -2.30 9.44
N LYS A 29 6.25 -1.12 8.90
CA LYS A 29 6.92 -0.03 9.62
C LYS A 29 5.95 0.84 10.41
N GLN A 30 4.68 0.88 10.02
CA GLN A 30 3.66 1.58 10.79
C GLN A 30 3.20 0.74 11.99
N ALA A 31 3.10 1.40 13.15
CA ALA A 31 2.58 0.77 14.37
C ALA A 31 1.11 0.34 14.24
N GLN A 32 0.35 1.03 13.40
CA GLN A 32 -1.06 0.78 13.13
C GLN A 32 -1.23 0.53 11.63
N GLY A 33 -0.98 -0.71 11.21
CA GLY A 33 -1.02 -1.08 9.79
C GLY A 33 -2.30 -0.62 9.09
N PHE A 34 -2.15 -0.14 7.86
CA PHE A 34 -3.19 0.43 7.02
C PHE A 34 -3.79 -0.54 5.99
N ILE A 35 -3.18 -1.72 5.83
CA ILE A 35 -3.70 -2.76 4.93
C ILE A 35 -4.92 -3.40 5.58
N ILE A 36 -6.06 -3.30 4.89
CA ILE A 36 -7.33 -3.91 5.31
C ILE A 36 -7.35 -5.37 4.89
N ASN A 37 -7.04 -5.65 3.61
CA ASN A 37 -6.99 -6.99 3.04
C ASN A 37 -5.96 -7.07 1.90
N ASP A 38 -5.26 -8.19 1.83
CA ASP A 38 -4.48 -8.59 0.66
C ASP A 38 -5.36 -9.50 -0.21
N LEU A 39 -5.61 -9.11 -1.46
CA LEU A 39 -6.52 -9.82 -2.35
C LEU A 39 -5.77 -10.77 -3.29
N ASP A 40 -4.68 -10.31 -3.89
CA ASP A 40 -3.81 -11.08 -4.78
C ASP A 40 -2.45 -10.38 -4.95
N GLU A 41 -1.60 -10.86 -5.84
CA GLU A 41 -0.24 -10.34 -6.08
C GLU A 41 -0.16 -8.89 -6.58
N THR A 42 -1.25 -8.32 -7.12
CA THR A 42 -1.28 -6.98 -7.72
C THR A 42 -2.35 -6.06 -7.10
N HIS A 43 -3.21 -6.59 -6.24
CA HIS A 43 -4.33 -5.88 -5.63
C HIS A 43 -4.24 -5.88 -4.11
N LEU A 44 -4.23 -4.68 -3.54
CA LEU A 44 -4.31 -4.44 -2.11
C LEU A 44 -5.53 -3.59 -1.77
N PHE A 45 -6.22 -3.94 -0.69
CA PHE A 45 -7.28 -3.12 -0.13
C PHE A 45 -6.77 -2.41 1.13
N VAL A 46 -6.73 -1.09 1.10
CA VAL A 46 -6.12 -0.26 2.14
C VAL A 46 -7.09 0.80 2.67
N GLU A 47 -6.75 1.38 3.82
CA GLU A 47 -7.48 2.53 4.34
C GLU A 47 -7.25 3.79 3.49
N ALA A 48 -8.31 4.58 3.28
CA ALA A 48 -8.24 5.79 2.46
C ALA A 48 -7.27 6.85 3.00
N SER A 49 -7.07 6.89 4.32
CA SER A 49 -6.12 7.77 5.01
C SER A 49 -4.66 7.48 4.62
N ALA A 50 -4.33 6.21 4.36
CA ALA A 50 -2.97 5.79 4.03
C ALA A 50 -2.60 6.01 2.56
N VAL A 51 -3.58 6.19 1.66
CA VAL A 51 -3.32 6.37 0.22
C VAL A 51 -2.40 7.57 -0.03
N HIS A 52 -2.57 8.66 0.72
CA HIS A 52 -1.74 9.85 0.58
C HIS A 52 -0.28 9.57 0.95
N GLU A 53 -0.06 8.90 2.09
CA GLU A 53 1.27 8.55 2.57
C GLU A 53 1.96 7.53 1.66
N ILE A 54 1.23 6.50 1.20
CA ILE A 54 1.75 5.52 0.24
C ILE A 54 2.24 6.22 -1.03
N ARG A 55 1.47 7.18 -1.55
CA ARG A 55 1.85 7.95 -2.75
C ARG A 55 3.10 8.78 -2.50
N GLU A 56 3.18 9.48 -1.38
CA GLU A 56 4.35 10.28 -1.02
C GLU A 56 5.62 9.43 -0.86
N GLN A 57 5.50 8.26 -0.22
CA GLN A 57 6.63 7.33 -0.07
C GLN A 57 7.07 6.72 -1.40
N LEU A 58 6.13 6.43 -2.31
CA LEU A 58 6.45 5.95 -3.66
C LEU A 58 7.15 7.03 -4.49
N GLU A 59 6.69 8.29 -4.42
CA GLU A 59 7.34 9.42 -5.09
C GLU A 59 8.77 9.63 -4.57
N ARG A 60 8.96 9.63 -3.24
CA ARG A 60 10.29 9.69 -2.62
C ARG A 60 11.18 8.53 -3.07
N LEU A 61 10.63 7.32 -3.15
CA LEU A 61 11.38 6.15 -3.61
C LEU A 61 11.78 6.27 -5.08
N GLN A 62 10.91 6.82 -5.94
CA GLN A 62 11.23 7.10 -7.34
C GLN A 62 12.34 8.16 -7.43
N GLU A 63 12.25 9.26 -6.68
CA GLU A 63 13.28 10.31 -6.67
C GLU A 63 14.65 9.76 -6.27
N MET A 64 14.73 8.94 -5.22
CA MET A 64 15.99 8.32 -4.80
C MET A 64 16.57 7.34 -5.84
N ASN A 65 15.71 6.57 -6.51
CA ASN A 65 16.16 5.57 -7.49
C ASN A 65 16.50 6.18 -8.87
N VAL A 66 15.92 7.34 -9.22
CA VAL A 66 16.24 8.06 -10.45
C VAL A 66 17.68 8.61 -10.42
N TYR A 67 18.19 9.00 -9.24
CA TYR A 67 19.56 9.51 -9.09
C TYR A 67 20.65 8.47 -9.40
N VAL A 68 20.36 7.17 -9.36
CA VAL A 68 21.35 6.11 -9.59
C VAL A 68 21.59 5.84 -11.09
N ARG A 69 20.73 6.38 -11.99
CA ARG A 69 20.79 6.11 -13.44
C ARG A 69 21.32 7.26 -14.30
N GLN A 70 22.04 8.22 -13.72
CA GLN A 70 22.88 9.13 -14.49
C GLN A 70 24.34 8.67 -14.39
N ALA A 71 24.67 7.65 -15.19
CA ALA A 71 26.05 7.29 -15.57
C ALA A 71 26.29 7.74 -17.01
#